data_AF-A0A1B6KZV3-F1
#
_entry.id   AF-A0A1B6KZV3-F1
#
_cell.length_a   1.000
_cell.length_b   1.000
_cell.length_c   1.000
_cell.angle_alpha   90.00
_cell.angle_beta   90.00
_cell.angle_gamma   90.00
#
_symmetry.space_group_name_H-M   'P 1'
#
loop_
_entity.id
_entity.type
_entity.pdbx_description
1 polymer ?
#
loop_
_entity_poly.entity_id
_entity_poly.type
_entity_poly.pdbx_seq_one_letter_code
_entity_poly.pdbx_strand_id
1 'polypeptide(L)'
;EGRGQSARIVRLVSTPLFMPWHFNPYTPFGPVQERAGLQPFLTQHPWDILRMGQIQPRPWLVSVTSEEGLYPVSNFVANASLLAEIERDWLHIAPALLDYNYTAPAQRRNEISLKVKQFYMKGQPISRATTAPFIQMVSDRLFV
;
A
#
# COMPACT_ATOMS: atom_id res chain seq x y z
N GLU A 1 -0.62 -7.83 -34.92
CA GLU A 1 0.17 -8.41 -33.80
C GLU A 1 -0.01 -7.73 -32.43
N GLY A 2 -0.58 -6.52 -32.33
CA GLY A 2 -0.67 -5.80 -31.03
C GLY A 2 -1.69 -6.29 -29.98
N ARG A 3 -2.64 -7.18 -30.31
CA ARG A 3 -3.68 -7.64 -29.35
C ARG A 3 -3.19 -8.69 -28.34
N GLY A 4 -2.13 -9.44 -28.68
CA GLY A 4 -1.63 -10.54 -27.84
C GLY A 4 -0.74 -10.11 -26.67
N GLN A 5 0.04 -9.04 -26.82
CA GLN A 5 0.89 -8.51 -25.74
C GLN A 5 0.08 -7.76 -24.68
N SER A 6 -0.87 -6.91 -25.09
CA SER A 6 -1.76 -6.22 -24.15
C SER A 6 -2.60 -7.19 -23.33
N ALA A 7 -3.12 -8.27 -23.94
CA ALA A 7 -3.84 -9.31 -23.22
C ALA A 7 -2.97 -10.06 -22.19
N ARG A 8 -1.67 -10.23 -22.45
CA ARG A 8 -0.72 -10.85 -21.51
C ARG A 8 -0.38 -9.95 -20.32
N ILE A 9 -0.17 -8.66 -20.55
CA ILE A 9 0.07 -7.68 -19.49
C ILE A 9 -1.16 -7.55 -18.60
N VAL A 10 -2.35 -7.42 -19.21
CA VAL A 10 -3.64 -7.39 -18.48
C VAL A 10 -3.79 -8.66 -17.63
N ARG A 11 -3.49 -9.85 -18.18
CA ARG A 11 -3.58 -11.10 -17.42
C ARG A 11 -2.66 -11.12 -16.19
N LEU A 12 -1.43 -10.60 -16.28
CA LEU A 12 -0.49 -10.54 -15.15
C LEU A 12 -0.96 -9.57 -14.05
N VAL A 13 -1.58 -8.46 -14.44
CA VAL A 13 -2.20 -7.47 -13.53
C VAL A 13 -3.48 -8.03 -12.89
N SER A 14 -4.27 -8.80 -13.63
CA SER A 14 -5.47 -9.50 -13.13
C SER A 14 -5.18 -10.79 -12.37
N THR A 15 -3.92 -11.22 -12.26
CA THR A 15 -3.58 -12.42 -11.51
C THR A 15 -3.49 -12.07 -10.02
N PRO A 16 -4.18 -12.79 -9.12
CA PRO A 16 -4.16 -12.51 -7.67
C PRO A 16 -2.77 -12.64 -7.02
N LEU A 17 -1.73 -12.99 -7.79
CA LEU A 17 -0.33 -13.07 -7.34
C LEU A 17 0.19 -11.74 -6.80
N PHE A 18 -0.08 -10.63 -7.48
CA PHE A 18 0.54 -9.34 -7.16
C PHE A 18 -0.44 -8.33 -6.57
N MET A 19 -1.71 -8.41 -6.94
CA MET A 19 -2.79 -7.55 -6.45
C MET A 19 -3.99 -8.40 -6.01
N PRO A 20 -3.88 -9.12 -4.87
CA PRO A 20 -4.86 -10.14 -4.46
C PRO A 20 -6.26 -9.59 -4.15
N TRP A 21 -6.39 -8.30 -3.85
CA TRP A 21 -7.67 -7.71 -3.46
C TRP A 21 -7.81 -6.30 -4.03
N HIS A 22 -8.85 -6.07 -4.84
CA HIS A 22 -9.22 -4.75 -5.40
C HIS A 22 -8.03 -3.87 -5.85
N PHE A 23 -7.12 -4.41 -6.66
CA PHE A 23 -5.92 -3.72 -7.15
C PHE A 23 -4.95 -3.23 -6.05
N ASN A 24 -4.94 -3.90 -4.88
CA ASN A 24 -4.00 -3.61 -3.79
C ASN A 24 -2.98 -4.74 -3.61
N PRO A 25 -1.70 -4.41 -3.32
CA PRO A 25 -1.15 -3.05 -3.27
C PRO A 25 -1.18 -2.35 -4.64
N TYR A 26 -1.46 -1.05 -4.68
CA TYR A 26 -1.66 -0.30 -5.93
C TYR A 26 -0.35 -0.08 -6.72
N THR A 27 0.79 -0.37 -6.12
CA THR A 27 2.12 -0.41 -6.75
C THR A 27 2.79 -1.77 -6.54
N PRO A 28 2.37 -2.83 -7.27
CA PRO A 28 2.94 -4.17 -7.12
C PRO A 28 4.39 -4.28 -7.65
N PHE A 29 4.80 -3.34 -8.50
CA PHE A 29 6.15 -3.23 -9.03
C PHE A 29 6.68 -1.83 -8.74
N GLY A 30 7.87 -1.76 -8.15
CA GLY A 30 8.50 -0.51 -7.76
C GLY A 30 10.03 -0.60 -7.82
N PRO A 31 10.73 0.50 -7.48
CA PRO A 31 12.18 0.52 -7.41
C PRO A 31 12.72 -0.54 -6.44
N VAL A 32 13.83 -1.16 -6.81
CA VAL A 32 14.54 -2.17 -5.99
C VAL A 32 16.01 -1.82 -5.92
N GLN A 33 16.71 -2.35 -4.91
CA GLN A 33 18.17 -2.33 -4.91
C GLN A 33 18.70 -3.27 -6.02
N GLU A 34 19.36 -2.70 -7.02
CA GLU A 34 19.92 -3.41 -8.15
C GLU A 34 21.27 -4.05 -7.79
N ARG A 35 21.40 -5.36 -8.04
CA ARG A 35 22.63 -6.14 -7.76
C ARG A 35 23.55 -6.28 -8.97
N ALA A 36 23.06 -6.00 -10.18
CA ALA A 36 23.77 -6.17 -11.44
C ALA A 36 23.17 -5.27 -12.53
N GLY A 37 23.93 -5.05 -13.60
CA GLY A 37 23.55 -4.20 -14.73
C GLY A 37 24.73 -3.36 -15.20
N LEU A 38 24.70 -2.89 -16.45
CA LEU A 38 25.77 -2.01 -16.97
C LEU A 38 25.72 -0.62 -16.31
N GLN A 39 24.53 -0.14 -15.96
CA GLN A 39 24.28 1.16 -15.36
C GLN A 39 23.13 1.07 -14.32
N PRO A 40 23.37 0.45 -13.15
CA PRO A 40 22.34 0.36 -12.11
C PRO A 40 22.00 1.75 -11.57
N PHE A 41 20.71 2.05 -11.43
CA PHE A 41 20.20 3.32 -10.91
C PHE A 41 20.27 3.37 -9.38
N LEU A 42 19.79 2.34 -8.69
CA LEU A 42 19.74 2.26 -7.23
C LEU A 42 20.58 1.07 -6.72
N THR A 43 21.85 1.31 -6.43
CA THR A 43 22.81 0.27 -5.99
C THR A 43 22.76 -0.05 -4.49
N GLN A 44 22.13 0.81 -3.70
CA GLN A 44 22.06 0.72 -2.24
C GLN A 44 20.63 1.00 -1.75
N HIS A 45 20.30 0.52 -0.56
CA HIS A 45 19.01 0.82 0.03
C HIS A 45 18.88 2.34 0.30
N PRO A 46 17.75 3.00 -0.04
CA PRO A 46 17.61 4.45 0.10
C PRO A 46 17.89 4.99 1.50
N TRP A 47 17.52 4.23 2.55
CA TRP A 47 17.81 4.58 3.93
C TRP A 47 19.32 4.70 4.21
N ASP A 48 20.14 3.81 3.65
CA ASP A 48 21.59 3.85 3.85
C ASP A 48 22.22 5.02 3.09
N ILE A 49 21.75 5.29 1.86
CA ILE A 49 22.17 6.46 1.05
C ILE A 49 21.92 7.76 1.83
N LEU A 50 20.71 7.90 2.40
CA LEU A 50 20.33 9.06 3.23
C LEU A 50 21.21 9.18 4.47
N ARG A 51 21.38 8.08 5.24
CA ARG A 51 22.16 8.07 6.48
C ARG A 51 23.63 8.43 6.26
N MET A 52 24.20 8.02 5.12
CA MET A 52 25.59 8.33 4.76
C MET A 52 25.77 9.72 4.15
N GLY A 53 24.69 10.47 3.92
CA GLY A 53 24.75 11.77 3.23
C GLY A 53 25.12 11.65 1.76
N GLN A 54 24.96 10.48 1.13
CA GLN A 54 25.23 10.26 -0.30
C GLN A 54 24.07 10.76 -1.18
N ILE A 55 23.55 11.93 -0.85
CA ILE A 55 22.45 12.61 -1.53
C ILE A 55 22.95 13.91 -2.13
N GLN A 56 22.23 14.41 -3.14
CA GLN A 56 22.52 15.69 -3.73
C GLN A 56 22.19 16.81 -2.73
N PRO A 57 23.14 17.71 -2.39
CA PRO A 57 22.90 18.79 -1.43
C PRO A 57 22.14 19.94 -2.09
N ARG A 58 20.86 19.72 -2.40
CA ARG A 58 19.94 20.68 -3.00
C ARG A 58 18.78 20.94 -2.04
N PRO A 59 18.23 22.17 -1.99
CA PRO A 59 16.98 22.42 -1.29
C PRO A 59 15.87 21.50 -1.81
N TRP A 60 15.10 20.91 -0.90
CA TRP A 60 13.99 20.02 -1.22
C TRP A 60 12.77 20.43 -0.38
N LEU A 61 11.61 20.52 -1.04
CA LEU A 61 10.32 20.79 -0.42
C LEU A 61 9.40 19.60 -0.70
N VAL A 62 8.79 19.06 0.36
CA VAL A 62 7.78 18.02 0.30
C VAL A 62 6.54 18.46 1.05
N SER A 63 5.37 18.04 0.58
CA SER A 63 4.09 18.32 1.20
C SER A 63 3.17 17.11 1.07
N VAL A 64 2.18 17.05 1.95
CA VAL A 64 1.10 16.06 1.97
C VAL A 64 -0.22 16.79 2.15
N THR A 65 -1.32 16.17 1.74
CA THR A 65 -2.69 16.65 2.01
C THR A 65 -3.29 15.96 3.25
N SER A 66 -4.39 16.50 3.76
CA SER A 66 -5.05 15.97 4.96
C SER A 66 -5.77 14.63 4.73
N GLU A 67 -6.04 14.24 3.49
CA GLU A 67 -6.84 13.04 3.15
C GLU A 67 -6.25 12.21 1.99
N GLU A 68 -4.92 12.06 1.93
CA GLU A 68 -4.22 11.27 0.90
C GLU A 68 -4.82 9.86 0.72
N GLY A 69 -5.24 9.23 1.82
CA GLY A 69 -5.81 7.88 1.85
C GLY A 69 -7.09 7.71 1.05
N LEU A 70 -7.76 8.80 0.62
CA LEU A 70 -8.81 8.74 -0.40
C LEU A 70 -8.33 8.04 -1.68
N TYR A 71 -7.03 8.08 -1.96
CA TYR A 71 -6.39 7.11 -2.83
C TYR A 71 -5.70 6.03 -1.97
N PRO A 72 -6.07 4.73 -2.10
CA PRO A 72 -7.02 4.17 -3.06
C PRO A 72 -8.47 4.04 -2.54
N VAL A 73 -8.79 4.44 -1.29
CA VAL A 73 -10.02 3.94 -0.64
C VAL A 73 -11.33 4.67 -0.96
N SER A 74 -11.31 5.75 -1.75
CA SER A 74 -12.49 6.52 -2.14
C SER A 74 -13.62 5.64 -2.69
N ASN A 75 -13.28 4.69 -3.58
CA ASN A 75 -14.24 3.74 -4.15
C ASN A 75 -14.78 2.74 -3.12
N PHE A 76 -13.99 2.40 -2.10
CA PHE A 76 -14.39 1.46 -1.05
C PHE A 76 -15.35 2.13 -0.09
N VAL A 77 -15.04 3.35 0.37
CA VAL A 77 -15.89 4.08 1.33
C VAL A 77 -17.24 4.49 0.72
N ALA A 78 -17.30 4.69 -0.60
CA ALA A 78 -18.54 4.93 -1.33
C ALA A 78 -19.43 3.66 -1.44
N ASN A 79 -18.85 2.47 -1.35
CA ASN A 79 -19.53 1.19 -1.57
C ASN A 79 -19.75 0.44 -0.25
N ALA A 80 -21.01 0.37 0.19
CA ALA A 80 -21.37 -0.27 1.46
C ALA A 80 -21.01 -1.77 1.50
N SER A 81 -21.11 -2.47 0.37
CA SER A 81 -20.75 -3.89 0.29
C SER A 81 -19.24 -4.10 0.44
N LEU A 82 -18.42 -3.22 -0.16
CA LEU A 82 -16.97 -3.29 0.00
C LEU A 82 -16.52 -2.95 1.41
N LEU A 83 -17.12 -1.95 2.07
CA LEU A 83 -16.84 -1.69 3.48
C LEU A 83 -17.19 -2.88 4.38
N ALA A 84 -18.34 -3.53 4.12
CA ALA A 84 -18.74 -4.72 4.87
C ALA A 84 -17.78 -5.90 4.64
N GLU A 85 -17.26 -6.06 3.43
CA GLU A 85 -16.20 -7.04 3.13
C GLU A 85 -14.90 -6.73 3.86
N ILE A 86 -14.44 -5.47 3.83
CA ILE A 86 -13.22 -5.03 4.54
C ILE A 86 -13.36 -5.32 6.04
N GLU A 87 -14.53 -5.03 6.63
CA GLU A 87 -14.78 -5.30 8.04
C GLU A 87 -14.72 -6.80 8.37
N ARG A 88 -15.41 -7.61 7.56
CA ARG A 88 -15.52 -9.07 7.75
C ARG A 88 -14.17 -9.78 7.55
N ASP A 89 -13.46 -9.43 6.49
CA ASP A 89 -12.26 -10.12 6.01
C ASP A 89 -10.97 -9.33 6.30
N TRP A 90 -11.02 -8.42 7.29
CA TRP A 90 -9.96 -7.46 7.62
C TRP A 90 -8.56 -8.09 7.72
N LEU A 91 -8.44 -9.25 8.38
CA LEU A 91 -7.14 -9.91 8.57
C LEU A 91 -6.50 -10.36 7.25
N HIS A 92 -7.32 -10.67 6.25
CA HIS A 92 -6.88 -11.07 4.93
C HIS A 92 -6.58 -9.85 4.04
N ILE A 93 -7.39 -8.81 4.13
CA ILE A 93 -7.33 -7.62 3.26
C ILE A 93 -6.25 -6.63 3.70
N ALA A 94 -6.13 -6.37 5.01
CA ALA A 94 -5.26 -5.34 5.55
C ALA A 94 -3.80 -5.45 5.10
N PRO A 95 -3.15 -6.63 5.05
CA PRO A 95 -1.76 -6.73 4.58
C PRO A 95 -1.51 -6.24 3.16
N ALA A 96 -2.49 -6.39 2.27
CA ALA A 96 -2.40 -5.91 0.89
C ALA A 96 -2.79 -4.43 0.79
N LEU A 97 -3.88 -4.02 1.44
CA LEU A 97 -4.35 -2.63 1.46
C LEU A 97 -3.33 -1.67 2.09
N LEU A 98 -2.69 -2.09 3.17
CA LEU A 98 -1.70 -1.34 3.94
C LEU A 98 -0.26 -1.77 3.59
N ASP A 99 -0.08 -2.49 2.47
CA ASP A 99 1.20 -2.87 1.87
C ASP A 99 2.28 -3.38 2.85
N TYR A 100 1.92 -4.23 3.82
CA TYR A 100 2.89 -4.84 4.74
C TYR A 100 3.08 -6.34 4.54
N ASN A 101 2.58 -6.88 3.41
CA ASN A 101 2.67 -8.30 3.10
C ASN A 101 4.13 -8.82 3.07
N TYR A 102 5.06 -7.96 2.63
CA TYR A 102 6.49 -8.28 2.48
C TYR A 102 7.42 -7.47 3.40
N THR A 103 6.88 -6.56 4.22
CA THR A 103 7.66 -5.77 5.19
C THR A 103 7.41 -6.19 6.64
N ALA A 104 6.43 -7.06 6.89
CA ALA A 104 6.17 -7.66 8.19
C ALA A 104 6.32 -9.20 8.18
N PRO A 105 6.81 -9.81 9.28
CA PRO A 105 6.85 -11.27 9.42
C PRO A 105 5.45 -11.88 9.29
N ALA A 106 5.33 -12.98 8.53
CA ALA A 106 4.05 -13.63 8.24
C ALA A 106 3.25 -13.98 9.52
N GLN A 107 3.95 -14.47 10.55
CA GLN A 107 3.37 -14.88 11.83
C GLN A 107 2.79 -13.71 12.63
N ARG A 108 3.19 -12.46 12.33
CA ARG A 108 2.78 -11.25 13.04
C ARG A 108 1.74 -10.43 12.27
N ARG A 109 1.42 -10.76 11.02
CA ARG A 109 0.51 -9.94 10.20
C ARG A 109 -0.86 -9.78 10.84
N ASN A 110 -1.45 -10.85 11.39
CA ASN A 110 -2.75 -10.77 12.06
C ASN A 110 -2.69 -9.86 13.31
N GLU A 111 -1.64 -9.98 14.11
CA GLU A 111 -1.41 -9.12 15.29
C GLU A 111 -1.33 -7.64 14.86
N ILE A 112 -0.58 -7.36 13.78
CA ILE A 112 -0.44 -6.01 13.22
C ILE A 112 -1.79 -5.49 12.71
N SER A 113 -2.53 -6.28 11.91
CA SER A 113 -3.86 -5.93 11.40
C SER A 113 -4.80 -5.50 12.54
N LEU A 114 -4.82 -6.28 13.63
CA LEU A 114 -5.65 -5.99 14.80
C LEU A 114 -5.22 -4.73 15.54
N LYS A 115 -3.91 -4.54 15.76
CA LYS A 115 -3.37 -3.34 16.43
C LYS A 115 -3.67 -2.07 15.65
N VAL A 116 -3.48 -2.10 14.32
CA VAL A 116 -3.79 -0.96 13.45
C VAL A 116 -5.28 -0.64 13.49
N LYS A 117 -6.16 -1.63 13.30
CA LYS A 117 -7.61 -1.42 13.38
C LYS A 117 -8.02 -0.87 14.75
N GLN A 118 -7.49 -1.41 15.83
CA GLN A 118 -7.79 -0.93 17.18
C GLN A 118 -7.38 0.53 17.38
N PHE A 119 -6.20 0.93 16.89
CA PHE A 119 -5.69 2.28 17.03
C PHE A 119 -6.60 3.32 16.34
N TYR A 120 -6.96 3.11 15.08
CA TYR A 120 -7.75 4.07 14.31
C TYR A 120 -9.26 3.95 14.57
N MET A 121 -9.80 2.73 14.66
CA MET A 121 -11.24 2.52 14.81
C MET A 121 -11.71 2.56 16.26
N LYS A 122 -10.80 2.44 17.24
CA LYS A 122 -11.12 2.53 18.68
C LYS A 122 -12.26 1.59 19.10
N GLY A 123 -12.23 0.36 18.59
CA GLY A 123 -13.25 -0.67 18.83
C GLY A 123 -14.53 -0.53 18.01
N GLN A 124 -14.67 0.51 17.18
CA GLN A 124 -15.77 0.64 16.23
C GLN A 124 -15.53 -0.23 14.98
N PRO A 125 -16.58 -0.68 14.28
CA PRO A 125 -16.43 -1.39 13.01
C PRO A 125 -15.99 -0.44 11.89
N ILE A 126 -15.31 -0.97 10.87
CA ILE A 126 -15.09 -0.28 9.60
C ILE A 126 -16.44 -0.17 8.90
N SER A 127 -16.93 1.06 8.75
CA SER A 127 -18.27 1.36 8.23
C SER A 127 -18.32 2.79 7.71
N ARG A 128 -19.50 3.22 7.23
CA ARG A 128 -19.71 4.62 6.83
C ARG A 128 -19.53 5.62 7.98
N ALA A 129 -19.79 5.20 9.22
CA ALA A 129 -19.61 6.05 10.40
C ALA A 129 -18.13 6.28 10.76
N THR A 130 -17.24 5.39 10.30
CA THR A 130 -15.79 5.42 10.58
C THR A 130 -14.96 5.70 9.32
N THR A 131 -15.56 6.30 8.29
CA THR A 131 -14.88 6.65 7.05
C THR A 131 -13.70 7.60 7.28
N ALA A 132 -13.85 8.65 8.08
CA ALA A 132 -12.77 9.59 8.37
C ALA A 132 -11.53 8.92 9.00
N PRO A 133 -11.64 8.16 10.11
CA PRO A 133 -10.47 7.47 10.66
C PRO A 133 -9.94 6.34 9.76
N PHE A 134 -10.76 5.78 8.87
CA PHE A 134 -10.30 4.78 7.90
C PHE A 134 -9.47 5.42 6.78
N ILE A 135 -9.88 6.58 6.28
CA ILE A 135 -9.08 7.40 5.35
C ILE A 135 -7.78 7.81 6.03
N GLN A 136 -7.82 8.25 7.29
CA GLN A 136 -6.62 8.61 8.05
C GLN A 136 -5.64 7.43 8.19
N MET A 137 -6.13 6.24 8.55
CA MET A 137 -5.32 5.02 8.63
C MET A 137 -4.51 4.76 7.35
N VAL A 138 -5.16 4.91 6.21
CA VAL A 138 -4.54 4.65 4.91
C VAL A 138 -3.62 5.79 4.49
N SER A 139 -3.96 7.03 4.84
CA SER A 139 -3.10 8.22 4.64
C SER A 139 -1.76 8.03 5.37
N ASP A 140 -1.82 7.74 6.67
CA ASP A 140 -0.64 7.57 7.51
C ASP A 140 0.21 6.39 7.00
N ARG A 141 -0.40 5.25 6.69
CA ARG A 141 0.39 4.11 6.21
C ARG A 141 1.10 4.38 4.88
N LEU A 142 0.45 5.02 3.92
CA LEU A 142 0.92 5.07 2.54
C LEU A 142 1.69 6.35 2.20
N PHE A 143 1.51 7.43 2.97
CA PHE A 143 2.02 8.76 2.62
C PHE A 143 2.74 9.51 3.76
N VAL A 144 2.40 9.29 5.04
CA VAL A 144 2.89 10.11 6.17
C VAL A 144 3.56 9.27 7.25
#